data_AF-A0A2N3R5T7-F1
#
_entry.id   AF-A0A2N3R5T7-F1
#
_cell.length_a   1.000
_cell.length_b   1.000
_cell.length_c   1.000
_cell.angle_alpha   90.00
_cell.angle_beta   90.00
_cell.angle_gamma   90.00
#
_symmetry.space_group_name_H-M   'P 1'
#
loop_
_entity.id
_entity.type
_entity.pdbx_description
1 polymer ?
#
loop_
_entity_poly.entity_id
_entity_poly.type
_entity_poly.pdbx_seq_one_letter_code
_entity_poly.pdbx_strand_id
1 'polypeptide(L)'
;MHRGTTPDDLLLEKFVKILEDHKRYKEAELLDATAIAGEFAAGFDFAMLACKASGIVPPTHLIHEIMSSPWFEKDSYADDICQELLRRGGSSVTP
;
A
#
# COMPACT_ATOMS: atom_id res chain seq x y z
N MET A 1 -8.72 10.54 18.26
CA MET A 1 -7.37 9.95 18.13
C MET A 1 -6.66 10.74 17.05
N HIS A 2 -5.47 11.28 17.31
CA HIS A 2 -4.72 12.03 16.30
C HIS A 2 -3.98 11.06 15.38
N ARG A 3 -4.05 11.30 14.07
CA ARG A 3 -3.25 10.62 13.06
C ARG A 3 -1.77 10.78 13.42
N GLY A 4 -0.99 9.70 13.36
CA GLY A 4 0.44 9.78 13.54
C GLY A 4 1.11 10.58 12.41
N THR A 5 2.30 11.10 12.67
CA THR A 5 3.10 11.85 11.67
C THR A 5 4.35 11.07 11.25
N THR A 6 4.35 9.74 11.44
CA THR A 6 5.49 8.91 11.03
C THR A 6 5.53 8.76 9.50
N PRO A 7 6.69 8.41 8.91
CA PRO A 7 6.76 8.12 7.48
C PRO A 7 5.76 7.04 7.05
N ASP A 8 5.52 6.03 7.88
CA ASP A 8 4.58 4.94 7.60
C ASP A 8 3.12 5.40 7.68
N ASP A 9 2.77 6.28 8.63
CA ASP A 9 1.44 6.92 8.66
C ASP A 9 1.16 7.68 7.37
N LEU A 10 2.13 8.49 6.91
CA LEU A 10 2.03 9.27 5.68
C LEU A 10 1.98 8.36 4.45
N LEU A 11 2.70 7.24 4.47
CA LEU A 11 2.67 6.26 3.40
C LEU A 11 1.29 5.60 3.31
N LEU A 12 0.73 5.12 4.42
CA LEU A 12 -0.64 4.57 4.43
C LEU A 12 -1.69 5.62 4.04
N GLU A 13 -1.51 6.90 4.42
CA GLU A 13 -2.37 8.00 3.96
C GLU A 13 -2.37 8.15 2.43
N LYS A 14 -1.22 8.00 1.77
CA LYS A 14 -1.16 8.03 0.30
C LYS A 14 -2.00 6.90 -0.30
N PHE A 15 -1.98 5.72 0.30
CA PHE A 15 -2.81 4.59 -0.13
C PHE A 15 -4.30 4.79 0.15
N VAL A 16 -4.66 5.39 1.28
CA VAL A 16 -6.05 5.83 1.56
C VAL A 16 -6.54 6.74 0.44
N LYS A 17 -5.77 7.78 0.07
CA LYS A 17 -6.13 8.70 -1.03
C LYS A 17 -6.27 7.99 -2.37
N ILE A 18 -5.36 7.07 -2.70
CA ILE A 18 -5.46 6.27 -3.93
C ILE A 18 -6.79 5.47 -3.96
N LEU A 19 -7.17 4.87 -2.83
CA LEU A 19 -8.43 4.12 -2.73
C LEU A 19 -9.64 5.06 -2.86
N GLU A 20 -9.62 6.22 -2.22
CA GLU A 20 -10.68 7.24 -2.35
C GLU A 20 -10.84 7.74 -3.79
N ASP A 21 -9.73 8.04 -4.48
CA ASP A 21 -9.71 8.49 -5.88
C ASP A 21 -10.34 7.44 -6.82
N HIS A 22 -10.21 6.15 -6.47
CA HIS A 22 -10.82 5.03 -7.19
C HIS A 22 -12.19 4.60 -6.62
N LYS A 23 -12.79 5.44 -5.76
CA LYS A 23 -14.10 5.25 -5.13
C LYS A 23 -14.21 3.98 -4.28
N ARG A 24 -13.08 3.51 -3.74
CA ARG A 24 -12.96 2.39 -2.78
C ARG A 24 -13.06 2.91 -1.35
N TYR A 25 -14.17 3.57 -1.04
CA TYR A 25 -14.32 4.32 0.21
C TYR A 25 -14.32 3.42 1.46
N LYS A 26 -14.84 2.20 1.36
CA LYS A 26 -14.85 1.26 2.50
C LYS A 26 -13.45 0.75 2.81
N GLU A 27 -12.68 0.45 1.77
CA GLU A 27 -11.29 0.04 1.89
C GLU A 27 -10.43 1.21 2.39
N ALA A 28 -10.67 2.42 1.89
CA ALA A 28 -10.01 3.63 2.38
C ALA A 28 -10.28 3.86 3.87
N GLU A 29 -11.54 3.78 4.32
CA GLU A 29 -11.94 3.94 5.72
C GLU A 29 -11.28 2.88 6.62
N LEU A 30 -11.29 1.61 6.19
CA LEU A 30 -10.69 0.53 6.94
C LEU A 30 -9.17 0.71 7.05
N LEU A 31 -8.50 1.08 5.95
CA LEU A 31 -7.07 1.34 5.93
C LEU A 31 -6.70 2.54 6.83
N ASP A 32 -7.52 3.59 6.81
CA ASP A 32 -7.32 4.77 7.67
C ASP A 32 -7.43 4.39 9.16
N ALA A 33 -8.40 3.54 9.51
CA ALA A 33 -8.55 3.02 10.87
C ALA A 33 -7.35 2.15 11.28
N THR A 34 -6.84 1.29 10.39
CA THR A 34 -5.63 0.48 10.63
C THR A 34 -4.40 1.36 10.87
N ALA A 35 -4.23 2.43 10.08
CA ALA A 35 -3.15 3.39 10.27
C ALA A 35 -3.27 4.11 11.62
N ILE A 36 -4.46 4.57 12.00
CA ILE A 36 -4.71 5.22 13.31
C ILE A 36 -4.39 4.28 14.49
N ALA A 37 -4.60 2.97 14.32
CA ALA A 37 -4.26 1.97 15.32
C ALA A 37 -2.74 1.68 15.43
N GLY A 38 -1.92 2.16 14.48
CA GLY A 38 -0.48 1.90 14.42
C GLY A 38 -0.12 0.50 13.91
N GLU A 39 -1.08 -0.19 13.28
CA GLU A 39 -0.92 -1.55 12.77
C GLU A 39 -0.30 -1.54 11.36
N PHE A 40 0.95 -1.07 11.25
CA PHE A 40 1.55 -0.74 9.95
C PHE A 40 1.75 -1.94 9.02
N ALA A 41 2.25 -3.08 9.52
CA ALA A 41 2.44 -4.29 8.72
C ALA A 41 1.10 -4.77 8.12
N ALA A 42 0.07 -4.87 8.95
CA ALA A 42 -1.29 -5.19 8.52
C ALA A 42 -1.86 -4.13 7.55
N GLY A 43 -1.53 -2.85 7.77
CA GLY A 43 -1.89 -1.75 6.87
C GLY A 43 -1.30 -1.91 5.47
N PHE A 44 -0.03 -2.32 5.36
CA PHE A 44 0.60 -2.57 4.06
C PHE A 44 -0.01 -3.77 3.34
N ASP A 45 -0.24 -4.88 4.05
CA ASP A 45 -0.94 -6.04 3.49
C ASP A 45 -2.32 -5.64 2.98
N PHE A 46 -3.09 -4.92 3.80
CA PHE A 46 -4.42 -4.46 3.43
C PHE A 46 -4.38 -3.54 2.21
N ALA A 47 -3.49 -2.55 2.19
CA ALA A 47 -3.36 -1.62 1.08
C ALA A 47 -3.07 -2.35 -0.24
N MET A 48 -2.10 -3.28 -0.23
CA MET A 48 -1.75 -4.07 -1.42
C MET A 48 -2.88 -4.99 -1.88
N LEU A 49 -3.55 -5.67 -0.94
CA LEU A 49 -4.71 -6.51 -1.24
C LEU A 49 -5.87 -5.71 -1.83
N ALA A 50 -6.19 -4.55 -1.24
CA ALA A 50 -7.26 -3.67 -1.71
C ALA A 50 -6.97 -3.13 -3.11
N CYS A 51 -5.72 -2.72 -3.38
CA CYS A 51 -5.30 -2.31 -4.72
C CYS A 51 -5.42 -3.47 -5.72
N LYS A 52 -4.89 -4.66 -5.40
CA LYS A 52 -4.94 -5.84 -6.28
C LYS A 52 -6.37 -6.27 -6.57
N ALA A 53 -7.23 -6.36 -5.56
CA ALA A 53 -8.64 -6.74 -5.71
C ALA A 53 -9.43 -5.74 -6.57
N SER A 54 -9.02 -4.47 -6.53
CA SER A 54 -9.65 -3.39 -7.29
C SER A 54 -9.04 -3.16 -8.67
N GLY A 55 -8.01 -3.93 -9.06
CA GLY A 55 -7.26 -3.70 -10.31
C GLY A 55 -6.50 -2.38 -10.35
N ILE A 56 -6.24 -1.77 -9.19
CA ILE A 56 -5.50 -0.52 -9.06
C ILE A 56 -4.02 -0.85 -9.04
N VAL A 57 -3.25 -0.18 -9.89
CA VAL A 57 -1.79 -0.25 -9.88
C VAL A 57 -1.25 0.98 -9.17
N PRO A 58 -0.71 0.85 -7.94
CA PRO A 58 -0.10 1.98 -7.26
C PRO A 58 1.13 2.49 -8.00
N PRO A 59 1.48 3.77 -7.87
CA PRO A 59 2.74 4.30 -8.39
C PRO A 59 3.96 3.49 -7.89
N THR A 60 4.88 3.15 -8.78
CA THR A 60 6.06 2.33 -8.49
C THR A 60 6.91 2.86 -7.33
N HIS A 61 7.02 4.18 -7.17
CA HIS A 61 7.78 4.77 -6.07
C HIS A 61 7.15 4.43 -4.70
N LEU A 62 5.82 4.32 -4.59
CA LEU A 62 5.15 3.93 -3.35
C LEU A 62 5.34 2.45 -3.03
N ILE A 63 5.46 1.61 -4.06
CA ILE A 63 5.82 0.20 -3.88
C ILE A 63 7.21 0.09 -3.26
N HIS A 64 8.19 0.85 -3.76
CA HIS A 64 9.53 0.89 -3.17
C HIS A 64 9.53 1.49 -1.75
N GLU A 65 8.71 2.51 -1.48
CA GLU A 65 8.56 3.07 -0.12
C GLU A 65 8.01 2.02 0.85
N ILE A 66 6.97 1.25 0.48
CA ILE A 66 6.46 0.13 1.29
C ILE A 66 7.59 -0.86 1.59
N MET A 67 8.28 -1.35 0.54
CA MET A 67 9.32 -2.37 0.71
C MET A 67 10.54 -1.89 1.51
N SER A 68 10.69 -0.57 1.68
CA SER A 68 11.78 0.03 2.47
C SER A 68 11.37 0.33 3.92
N SER A 69 10.10 0.15 4.26
CA SER A 69 9.60 0.37 5.62
C SER A 69 10.18 -0.65 6.61
N PRO A 70 10.52 -0.25 7.84
CA PRO A 70 10.89 -1.20 8.90
C PRO A 70 9.76 -2.15 9.30
N TRP A 71 8.51 -1.84 8.95
CA TRP A 71 7.33 -2.67 9.23
C TRP A 71 6.92 -3.56 8.05
N PHE A 72 7.66 -3.51 6.95
CA PHE A 72 7.45 -4.39 5.82
C PHE A 72 7.99 -5.79 6.12
N GLU A 73 7.09 -6.76 6.12
CA GLU A 73 7.42 -8.15 6.37
C GLU A 73 7.72 -8.86 5.05
N LYS A 74 8.84 -9.58 4.98
CA LYS A 74 9.13 -10.48 3.85
C LYS A 74 8.18 -11.67 3.84
N ASP A 75 7.90 -12.19 2.65
CA ASP A 75 6.96 -13.31 2.44
C ASP A 75 5.52 -13.02 2.94
N SER A 76 5.19 -11.73 3.14
CA SER A 76 3.83 -11.25 3.45
C SER A 76 3.00 -11.09 2.16
N TYR A 77 1.70 -10.82 2.31
CA TYR A 77 0.87 -10.50 1.15
C TYR A 77 1.34 -9.24 0.45
N ALA A 78 1.80 -8.24 1.20
CA ALA A 78 2.39 -7.04 0.65
C ALA A 78 3.63 -7.36 -0.18
N ASP A 79 4.54 -8.21 0.30
CA ASP A 79 5.75 -8.60 -0.44
C ASP A 79 5.41 -9.29 -1.75
N ASP A 80 4.58 -10.34 -1.71
CA ASP A 80 4.16 -11.06 -2.91
C ASP A 80 3.57 -10.12 -3.98
N ILE A 81 2.70 -9.20 -3.56
CA ILE A 81 2.03 -8.26 -4.46
C ILE A 81 3.00 -7.20 -4.97
N CYS A 82 3.86 -6.64 -4.12
CA CYS A 82 4.88 -5.67 -4.53
C CYS A 82 5.84 -6.28 -5.56
N GLN A 83 6.33 -7.50 -5.32
CA GLN A 83 7.21 -8.22 -6.26
C GLN A 83 6.50 -8.51 -7.59
N GLU A 84 5.23 -8.94 -7.54
CA GLU A 84 4.41 -9.15 -8.74
C GLU A 84 4.28 -7.87 -9.58
N LEU A 85 3.97 -6.74 -8.94
CA LEU A 85 3.82 -5.43 -9.58
C LEU A 85 5.15 -4.95 -10.19
N LEU A 86 6.27 -5.08 -9.46
CA LEU A 86 7.59 -4.70 -9.97
C LEU A 86 8.02 -5.52 -11.18
N ARG A 87 7.77 -6.84 -11.17
CA ARG A 87 8.06 -7.71 -12.32
C ARG A 87 7.25 -7.32 -13.56
N ARG A 88 5.99 -6.90 -13.37
CA ARG A 88 5.13 -6.43 -14.47
C ARG A 88 5.57 -5.06 -14.98
N GLY A 89 5.90 -4.13 -14.10
CA GLY A 89 6.40 -2.79 -14.47
C GLY A 89 7.74 -2.81 -15.19
N GLY A 90 8.64 -3.74 -14.81
CA GLY A 90 9.92 -3.95 -15.50
C GLY A 90 9.79 -4.63 -16.88
N SER A 91 8.64 -5.21 -17.21
CA SER A 91 8.40 -5.89 -18.50
C SER A 91 7.93 -4.93 -19.61
N SER A 92 7.71 -3.64 -19.30
CA SER A 92 7.31 -2.61 -20.28
C SER A 92 8.49 -1.90 -20.94
N VAL A 93 9.71 -2.43 -20.82
CA VAL A 93 10.86 -1.99 -21.63
C VAL A 93 11.02 -3.00 -22.78
N THR A 94 10.25 -2.82 -23.85
CA THR A 94 10.62 -3.40 -25.16
C THR A 94 11.74 -2.55 -25.77
N PRO A 95 12.77 -3.18 -26.37
CA PRO A 95 13.92 -2.51 -26.99
C PRO A 95 13.55 -1.67 -28.21
#